data_AF-A0A1G9AK63-F1
#
_entry.id   AF-A0A1G9AK63-F1
#
_cell.length_a   1.000
_cell.length_b   1.000
_cell.length_c   1.000
_cell.angle_alpha   90.00
_cell.angle_beta   90.00
_cell.angle_gamma   90.00
#
_symmetry.space_group_name_H-M   'P 1'
#
loop_
_entity.id
_entity.type
_entity.pdbx_description
1 polymer ?
#
loop_
_entity_poly.entity_id
_entity_poly.type
_entity_poly.pdbx_seq_one_letter_code
_entity_poly.pdbx_strand_id
1 'polypeptide(L)' 'MNQLSKRQQEIFEFIKKEVKEKGFPPTLREIGEAVGLASSSTVHSHLARLEKKGLIMRDPSKPRALTILHNEEENV' A
#
# COMPACT_ATOMS: atom_id res chain seq x y z
N MET A 1 -19.66 -0.70 1.93
CA MET A 1 -18.73 -1.58 1.19
C MET A 1 -17.52 -0.77 0.79
N ASN A 2 -16.39 -0.93 1.49
CA ASN A 2 -15.23 -0.06 1.31
C ASN A 2 -14.35 -0.52 0.14
N GLN A 3 -14.97 -0.75 -1.02
CA GLN A 3 -14.36 -1.39 -2.18
C GLN A 3 -13.07 -0.65 -2.59
N LEU A 4 -11.95 -1.36 -2.57
CA LEU A 4 -10.70 -0.85 -3.13
C LEU A 4 -10.89 -0.68 -4.64
N SER A 5 -10.39 0.42 -5.20
CA SER A 5 -10.25 0.47 -6.65
C SER A 5 -9.22 -0.58 -7.09
N LYS A 6 -9.31 -1.03 -8.34
CA LYS A 6 -8.34 -1.99 -8.91
C LYS A 6 -6.89 -1.58 -8.62
N ARG A 7 -6.59 -0.28 -8.76
CA ARG A 7 -5.25 0.25 -8.48
C ARG A 7 -4.86 0.21 -7.00
N GLN A 8 -5.80 0.50 -6.10
CA GLN A 8 -5.56 0.42 -4.66
C GLN A 8 -5.30 -1.02 -4.23
N GLN A 9 -6.07 -1.97 -4.80
CA GLN A 9 -5.90 -3.39 -4.57
C GLN A 9 -4.53 -3.87 -5.07
N GLU A 10 -4.13 -3.51 -6.29
CA GLU A 10 -2.80 -3.83 -6.83
C GLU A 10 -1.67 -3.31 -5.92
N ILE A 11 -1.77 -2.07 -5.44
CA ILE A 11 -0.78 -1.49 -4.53
C ILE A 11 -0.75 -2.26 -3.20
N PHE A 12 -1.91 -2.56 -2.63
CA PHE A 12 -2.01 -3.26 -1.35
C PHE A 12 -1.47 -4.69 -1.42
N GLU A 13 -1.82 -5.42 -2.47
CA GLU A 13 -1.30 -6.77 -2.71
C GLU A 13 0.20 -6.77 -2.98
N PHE A 14 0.72 -5.79 -3.71
CA PHE A 14 2.16 -5.64 -3.90
C PHE A 14 2.90 -5.43 -2.58
N ILE A 15 2.40 -4.55 -1.71
CA ILE A 15 2.97 -4.30 -0.39
C ILE A 15 2.95 -5.59 0.44
N LYS A 16 1.82 -6.30 0.49
CA LYS A 16 1.68 -7.59 1.19
C LYS A 16 2.71 -8.60 0.71
N LYS A 17 2.83 -8.74 -0.61
CA LYS A 17 3.77 -9.66 -1.24
C LYS A 17 5.20 -9.33 -0.83
N GLU A 18 5.61 -8.07 -0.94
CA GLU A 18 6.96 -7.62 -0.58
C GLU A 18 7.28 -7.84 0.90
N VAL A 19 6.34 -7.54 1.80
CA VAL A 19 6.51 -7.81 3.24
C VAL A 19 6.64 -9.32 3.49
N LYS A 20 5.85 -10.15 2.81
CA LYS A 20 5.87 -11.61 2.96
C LYS A 20 7.16 -12.24 2.39
N GLU A 21 7.63 -11.75 1.25
CA GLU A 21 8.80 -12.32 0.54
C GLU A 21 10.13 -11.78 1.06
N LYS A 22 10.21 -10.48 1.39
CA LYS A 22 11.47 -9.81 1.78
C LYS A 22 11.56 -9.51 3.28
N GLY A 23 10.45 -9.55 4.00
CA GLY A 23 10.38 -9.21 5.43
C GLY A 23 10.32 -7.70 5.72
N PHE A 24 10.22 -6.85 4.69
CA PHE A 24 10.09 -5.40 4.84
C PHE A 24 9.19 -4.81 3.74
N PRO A 25 8.50 -3.69 4.02
CA PRO A 25 7.64 -3.06 3.03
C PRO A 25 8.44 -2.37 1.92
N PRO A 26 7.88 -2.27 0.71
CA PRO A 26 8.51 -1.58 -0.41
C PRO A 26 8.53 -0.07 -0.17
N THR A 27 9.44 0.59 -0.86
CA THR A 27 9.52 2.04 -0.96
C THR A 27 8.45 2.59 -1.91
N LEU A 28 8.23 3.90 -1.83
CA LEU A 28 7.26 4.58 -2.69
C LEU A 28 7.59 4.46 -4.19
N ARG A 29 8.88 4.38 -4.53
CA ARG A 29 9.37 4.17 -5.89
C ARG A 29 9.11 2.76 -6.38
N GLU A 30 9.46 1.75 -5.57
CA GLU A 30 9.21 0.34 -5.89
C GLU A 30 7.70 0.07 -6.10
N ILE A 31 6.83 0.69 -5.29
CA ILE A 31 5.38 0.60 -5.49
C ILE A 31 4.98 1.20 -6.84
N GLY A 32 5.48 2.39 -7.17
CA GLY A 32 5.17 3.05 -8.44
C GLY A 32 5.58 2.22 -9.65
N GLU A 33 6.79 1.66 -9.62
CA GLU A 33 7.31 0.79 -10.68
C GLU A 33 6.48 -0.49 -10.82
N ALA A 34 6.14 -1.14 -9.71
CA ALA A 34 5.39 -2.40 -9.71
C ALA A 34 3.96 -2.27 -10.25
N VAL A 35 3.30 -1.13 -10.02
CA VAL A 35 1.92 -0.90 -10.50
C VAL A 35 1.84 0.00 -11.75
N GLY A 36 2.98 0.35 -12.35
CA GLY A 36 3.05 1.17 -13.56
C GLY A 36 2.63 2.64 -13.35
N LEU A 37 2.85 3.20 -12.17
CA LEU A 37 2.61 4.60 -11.84
C LEU A 37 3.91 5.40 -11.89
N ALA A 38 4.03 6.30 -12.87
CA ALA A 38 5.22 7.14 -13.05
C ALA A 38 5.34 8.27 -12.00
N SER A 39 4.24 8.65 -11.35
CA SER A 39 4.22 9.79 -10.42
C SER A 39 4.14 9.33 -8.96
N SER A 40 5.13 9.75 -8.17
CA SER A 40 5.16 9.56 -6.72
C SER A 40 3.92 10.17 -6.05
N SER A 41 3.43 11.31 -6.51
CA SER A 41 2.22 11.95 -5.98
C SER A 41 0.97 11.09 -6.17
N THR A 42 0.87 10.37 -7.28
CA THR A 42 -0.23 9.42 -7.53
C THR A 42 -0.16 8.24 -6.56
N VAL A 43 1.04 7.67 -6.37
CA VAL A 43 1.26 6.60 -5.38
C VAL A 43 0.91 7.07 -3.96
N HIS A 44 1.36 8.27 -3.56
CA HIS A 44 1.00 8.89 -2.28
C HIS A 44 -0.52 8.99 -2.10
N SER A 45 -1.24 9.42 -3.13
CA SER A 45 -2.70 9.59 -3.07
C SER A 45 -3.42 8.25 -2.87
N HIS A 46 -2.95 7.17 -3.51
CA HIS A 46 -3.49 5.84 -3.29
C HIS A 46 -3.18 5.32 -1.88
N LEU A 47 -1.95 5.48 -1.40
CA LEU A 47 -1.54 5.07 -0.05
C LEU A 47 -2.31 5.82 1.03
N ALA A 48 -2.51 7.12 0.88
CA ALA A 48 -3.31 7.92 1.82
C ALA A 48 -4.77 7.43 1.89
N ARG A 49 -5.33 6.94 0.78
CA ARG A 49 -6.67 6.35 0.79
C ARG A 49 -6.66 4.99 1.49
N LEU A 50 -5.66 4.14 1.25
CA LEU A 50 -5.52 2.86 1.97
C LEU A 50 -5.37 3.07 3.49
N GLU A 51 -4.63 4.10 3.88
CA GLU A 51 -4.45 4.51 5.27
C GLU A 51 -5.75 5.03 5.90
N LYS A 52 -6.49 5.89 5.19
CA LYS A 52 -7.83 6.34 5.63
C LYS A 52 -8.83 5.19 5.78
N LYS A 53 -8.62 4.08 5.07
CA LYS A 53 -9.43 2.87 5.18
C LYS A 53 -8.98 1.95 6.33
N GLY A 54 -7.91 2.30 7.05
CA GLY A 54 -7.37 1.50 8.16
C GLY A 54 -6.62 0.23 7.72
N LEU A 55 -6.26 0.12 6.43
CA LEU A 55 -5.60 -1.07 5.89
C LEU A 55 -4.08 -1.02 6.10
N ILE A 56 -3.51 0.18 6.06
CA ILE A 56 -2.08 0.42 6.25
C ILE A 56 -1.86 1.63 7.16
N MET A 57 -0.67 1.71 7.73
CA MET A 57 -0.16 2.88 8.44
C MET A 57 1.23 3.21 7.93
N ARG A 58 1.52 4.49 7.73
CA ARG A 58 2.81 4.93 7.16
C ARG A 58 3.41 6.09 7.94
N ASP A 59 4.72 6.06 8.12
CA ASP A 59 5.48 7.24 8.53
C ASP A 59 6.06 7.93 7.27
N PRO A 60 5.51 9.08 6.86
CA PRO A 60 5.98 9.77 5.65
C PRO A 60 7.42 10.29 5.76
N SER A 61 7.99 10.35 6.96
CA SER A 61 9.37 10.80 7.18
C SER A 61 10.41 9.71 6.96
N LYS A 62 10.00 8.44 6.90
CA LYS A 62 10.93 7.29 6.83
C LYS A 62 10.62 6.42 5.61
N PRO A 63 11.61 6.17 4.72
CA PRO A 63 11.45 5.13 3.72
C PRO A 63 11.25 3.78 4.41
N ARG A 64 10.32 2.97 3.89
CA ARG A 64 9.98 1.63 4.43
C ARG A 64 9.35 1.60 5.82
N ALA A 65 8.84 2.72 6.31
CA ALA A 65 7.98 2.72 7.48
C ALA A 65 6.51 2.60 7.06
N LEU A 66 6.14 1.42 6.56
CA LEU A 66 4.77 1.07 6.20
C LEU A 66 4.38 -0.25 6.88
N THR A 67 3.31 -0.23 7.65
CA THR A 67 2.77 -1.39 8.36
C THR A 67 1.39 -1.74 7.79
N ILE A 68 1.13 -3.01 7.54
CA ILE A 68 -0.21 -3.50 7.20
C ILE A 68 -0.97 -3.71 8.50
N LEU A 69 -2.12 -3.04 8.65
CA LEU A 69 -2.92 -3.08 9.88
C LEU A 69 -4.04 -4.12 9.81
N HIS A 70 -4.65 -4.29 8.65
CA HIS A 70 -5.82 -5.15 8.49
C HIS A 70 -5.75 -5.89 7.16
N ASN A 71 -5.88 -7.22 7.21
CA ASN A 71 -6.17 -8.01 6.02
C ASN A 71 -7.66 -7.82 5.72
N GLU A 72 -8.03 -7.58 4.46
CA GLU A 72 -9.42 -7.49 3.98
C GLU A 72 -10.24 -8.80 4.19
N GLU A 73 -9.89 -9.65 5.16
CA GLU A 73 -10.59 -10.88 5.51
C GLU A 73 -11.60 -10.70 6.67
N GLU A 74 -11.63 -9.57 7.38
CA GLU A 74 -12.66 -9.30 8.39
C GLU A 74 -13.67 -8.24 7.91
N ASN A 75 -14.49 -8.61 6.93
CA ASN A 75 -15.88 -8.13 6.89
C ASN A 75 -16.73 -9.26 6.32
N VAL A 76 -17.29 -10.02 7.26
CA VAL A 76 -18.32 -11.05 7.11
C VAL A 76 -19.51 -10.54 6.31
#